data_AF-A0A200PMS3-F1
#
_entry.id   AF-A0A200PMS3-F1
#
_cell.length_a   1.000
_cell.length_b   1.000
_cell.length_c   1.000
_cell.angle_alpha   90.00
_cell.angle_beta   90.00
_cell.angle_gamma   90.00
#
_symmetry.space_group_name_H-M   'P 1'
#
loop_
_entity.id
_entity.type
_entity.pdbx_description
1 polymer ?
#
loop_
_entity_poly.entity_id
_entity_poly.type
_entity_poly.pdbx_seq_one_letter_code
_entity_poly.pdbx_strand_id
1 'polypeptide(L)'
;MELPHWTDIVKTVTFKELAPYDPDWYYVRAASMARKIYMWQGSGAGGSRKIYSGRKRKESRPPHFCKSSCSIACHILQQLQKK
;
A
#
# COMPACT_ATOMS: atom_id res chain seq x y z
N MET A 1 9.62 13.40 4.40
CA MET A 1 9.07 12.04 4.54
C MET A 1 10.26 11.16 4.71
N GLU A 2 10.50 10.71 5.93
CA GLU A 2 11.61 9.80 6.21
C GLU A 2 11.30 8.43 5.61
N LEU A 3 12.19 7.88 4.80
CA LEU A 3 12.00 6.53 4.28
C LEU A 3 12.18 5.53 5.43
N PRO A 4 11.22 4.63 5.67
CA PRO A 4 11.41 3.60 6.68
C PRO A 4 12.47 2.60 6.21
N HIS A 5 13.31 2.13 7.13
CA HIS A 5 14.44 1.22 6.85
C HIS A 5 14.08 -0.05 6.05
N TRP A 6 12.82 -0.48 6.08
CA TRP A 6 12.36 -1.69 5.41
C TRP A 6 11.90 -1.49 3.95
N THR A 7 11.91 -0.26 3.40
CA THR A 7 11.39 0.00 2.03
C THR A 7 12.03 -0.83 0.94
N ASP A 8 13.30 -1.18 1.11
CA ASP A 8 14.12 -1.77 0.05
C ASP A 8 13.98 -3.30 0.00
N ILE A 9 13.53 -3.90 1.10
CA ILE A 9 13.48 -5.36 1.29
C ILE A 9 12.04 -5.88 1.11
N VAL A 10 11.04 -5.05 1.43
CA VAL A 10 9.67 -5.52 1.64
C VAL A 10 8.85 -5.52 0.35
N LYS A 11 8.05 -6.58 0.19
CA LYS A 11 6.99 -6.60 -0.82
C LYS A 11 5.79 -5.77 -0.36
N THR A 12 5.27 -4.96 -1.28
CA THR A 12 4.16 -4.05 -0.95
C THR A 12 2.89 -4.70 -0.42
N VAL A 13 2.59 -5.93 -0.84
CA VAL A 13 1.38 -6.69 -0.51
C VAL A 13 1.65 -8.20 -0.54
N THR A 14 0.85 -8.98 0.19
CA THR A 14 1.03 -10.44 0.34
C THR A 14 0.72 -11.25 -0.91
N PHE A 15 0.03 -10.67 -1.88
CA PHE A 15 -0.31 -11.33 -3.14
C PHE A 15 0.66 -11.03 -4.27
N LYS A 16 1.64 -10.14 -4.06
CA LYS A 16 2.74 -9.92 -5.01
C LYS A 16 3.88 -10.86 -4.69
N GLU A 17 4.45 -11.44 -5.74
CA GLU A 17 5.58 -12.36 -5.64
C GLU A 17 6.90 -11.60 -5.53
N LEU A 18 7.03 -10.51 -6.30
CA LEU A 18 8.23 -9.67 -6.38
C LEU A 18 8.05 -8.33 -5.65
N ALA A 19 9.19 -7.73 -5.31
CA ALA A 19 9.26 -6.34 -4.84
C ALA A 19 8.94 -5.36 -5.99
N PRO A 20 8.55 -4.11 -5.68
CA PRO A 20 8.43 -3.06 -6.70
C PRO A 20 9.76 -2.82 -7.41
N TYR A 21 9.70 -2.60 -8.73
CA TYR A 21 10.90 -2.31 -9.54
C TYR A 21 11.41 -0.88 -9.34
N ASP A 22 10.51 0.05 -9.08
CA ASP A 22 10.82 1.45 -8.86
C ASP A 22 11.33 1.66 -7.42
N PRO A 23 12.55 2.21 -7.22
CA PRO A 23 13.04 2.54 -5.88
C PRO A 23 12.16 3.57 -5.16
N ASP A 24 11.52 4.47 -5.90
CA ASP A 24 10.68 5.56 -5.37
C ASP A 24 9.20 5.16 -5.19
N TRP A 25 8.90 3.86 -5.23
CA TRP A 25 7.53 3.34 -5.12
C TRP A 25 6.78 3.85 -3.88
N TYR A 26 7.51 4.11 -2.79
CA TYR A 26 6.95 4.59 -1.53
C TYR A 26 6.36 6.00 -1.68
N TYR A 27 7.08 6.90 -2.36
CA TYR A 27 6.62 8.26 -2.63
C TYR A 27 5.45 8.29 -3.61
N VAL A 28 5.51 7.47 -4.67
CA VAL A 28 4.41 7.34 -5.64
C VAL A 28 3.13 6.88 -4.93
N ARG A 29 3.24 5.90 -4.02
CA ARG A 29 2.11 5.42 -3.23
C ARG A 29 1.57 6.50 -2.30
N ALA A 30 2.45 7.24 -1.63
CA ALA A 30 2.06 8.33 -0.73
C ALA A 30 1.31 9.44 -1.48
N ALA A 31 1.78 9.85 -2.66
CA ALA A 31 1.11 10.83 -3.52
C ALA A 31 -0.28 10.34 -3.96
N SER A 32 -0.38 9.08 -4.39
CA SER A 32 -1.67 8.48 -4.78
C SER A 32 -2.66 8.41 -3.60
N MET A 33 -2.18 8.12 -2.39
CA MET A 33 -2.99 8.15 -1.17
C MET A 33 -3.49 9.56 -0.85
N ALA A 34 -2.60 10.56 -0.87
CA ALA A 34 -2.95 11.96 -0.62
C ALA A 34 -4.03 12.45 -1.59
N ARG A 35 -3.88 12.14 -2.89
CA ARG A 35 -4.88 12.45 -3.92
C ARG A 35 -6.25 11.84 -3.60
N LYS A 36 -6.29 10.57 -3.18
CA LYS A 36 -7.55 9.89 -2.88
C LYS A 36 -8.23 10.41 -1.62
N ILE A 37 -7.46 10.76 -0.60
CA ILE A 37 -7.98 11.39 0.61
C ILE A 37 -8.61 12.75 0.27
N TYR A 38 -7.97 13.51 -0.61
CA TYR A 38 -8.51 14.79 -1.09
C TYR A 38 -9.84 14.61 -1.84
N MET A 39 -9.92 13.63 -2.75
CA MET A 39 -11.15 13.38 -3.51
C MET A 39 -12.29 12.78 -2.68
N TRP A 40 -11.97 11.83 -1.79
CA TRP A 40 -12.93 11.10 -0.96
C TRP A 40 -12.60 11.28 0.51
N GLN A 41 -13.15 12.36 1.05
CA GLN A 41 -13.01 12.74 2.46
C GLN A 41 -13.50 11.61 3.38
N GLY A 42 -12.78 11.36 4.48
CA GLY A 42 -13.10 10.29 5.44
C GLY A 42 -12.48 8.92 5.15
N SER A 43 -11.54 8.81 4.20
CA SER A 43 -10.86 7.56 3.88
C SER A 43 -9.75 7.20 4.88
N GLY A 44 -10.01 6.24 5.77
CA GLY A 44 -9.01 5.71 6.71
C GLY A 44 -8.06 4.65 6.12
N ALA A 45 -7.22 4.05 6.98
CA ALA A 45 -6.28 2.99 6.58
C ALA A 45 -6.97 1.78 5.93
N GLY A 46 -8.18 1.42 6.39
CA GLY A 46 -8.98 0.33 5.80
C GLY A 46 -9.44 0.61 4.37
N GLY A 47 -9.81 1.85 4.06
CA GLY A 47 -10.18 2.28 2.70
C GLY A 47 -8.97 2.22 1.77
N SER A 48 -7.83 2.73 2.23
CA SER A 48 -6.54 2.61 1.53
C SER A 48 -6.18 1.15 1.27
N ARG A 49 -6.45 0.27 2.24
CA ARG A 49 -6.18 -1.17 2.13
C ARG A 49 -7.04 -1.87 1.07
N LYS A 50 -8.26 -1.40 0.87
CA LYS A 50 -9.19 -1.87 -0.17
C LYS A 50 -8.80 -1.31 -1.54
N ILE A 51 -8.32 -0.07 -1.61
CA ILE A 51 -7.85 0.53 -2.86
C ILE A 51 -6.67 -0.24 -3.47
N TYR A 52 -5.66 -0.57 -2.66
CA TYR A 52 -4.46 -1.27 -3.11
C TYR A 52 -4.56 -2.80 -3.00
N SER A 53 -5.78 -3.31 -2.89
CA SER A 53 -6.05 -4.75 -2.83
C SER A 53 -6.00 -5.39 -4.21
N GLY A 54 -5.98 -6.71 -4.25
CA GLY A 54 -5.92 -7.43 -5.51
C GLY A 54 -6.27 -8.89 -5.39
N ARG A 55 -6.22 -9.58 -6.52
CA ARG A 55 -6.49 -11.00 -6.63
C ARG A 55 -5.21 -11.79 -6.35
N LYS A 56 -5.21 -12.65 -5.32
CA LYS A 56 -4.11 -13.56 -5.01
C LYS A 56 -4.29 -14.87 -5.76
N ARG A 57 -3.30 -15.22 -6.59
CA ARG A 57 -3.20 -16.54 -7.23
C ARG A 57 -2.90 -17.60 -6.16
N LYS A 58 -3.59 -18.74 -6.24
CA LYS A 58 -3.38 -19.90 -5.37
C LYS A 58 -3.07 -21.14 -6.19
N GLU A 59 -2.07 -21.05 -7.06
CA GLU A 59 -1.62 -22.12 -7.95
C GLU A 59 -2.76 -22.96 -8.56
N SER A 60 -3.00 -24.18 -8.07
CA SER A 60 -4.05 -25.08 -8.54
C SER A 60 -5.47 -24.68 -8.08
N ARG A 61 -5.61 -23.93 -6.98
CA ARG A 61 -6.91 -23.51 -6.43
C ARG A 61 -7.38 -22.17 -7.04
N PRO A 62 -8.70 -21.94 -7.09
CA PRO A 62 -9.25 -20.66 -7.54
C PRO A 62 -8.65 -19.46 -6.78
N PRO A 63 -8.43 -18.34 -7.48
CA PRO A 63 -7.84 -17.16 -6.87
C PRO A 63 -8.85 -16.43 -5.97
N HIS A 64 -8.37 -15.83 -4.88
CA HIS A 64 -9.22 -15.09 -3.94
C HIS A 64 -8.76 -13.64 -3.77
N PHE A 65 -9.69 -12.77 -3.39
CA PHE A 65 -9.40 -11.39 -3.05
C PHE A 65 -8.55 -11.29 -1.78
N CYS A 66 -7.51 -10.46 -1.82
CA CYS A 66 -6.63 -10.19 -0.68
C CYS A 66 -6.41 -8.68 -0.53
N LYS A 67 -6.58 -8.20 0.70
CA LYS A 67 -6.32 -6.80 1.07
C LYS A 67 -4.81 -6.50 1.09
N SER A 68 -4.42 -5.25 0.88
CA SER A 68 -3.02 -4.83 0.94
C SER A 68 -2.43 -4.92 2.36
N SER A 69 -1.16 -4.56 2.56
CA SER A 69 -0.57 -4.49 3.89
C SER A 69 -1.15 -3.32 4.71
N CYS A 70 -1.45 -3.59 5.99
CA CYS A 70 -1.94 -2.54 6.90
C CYS A 70 -0.81 -1.61 7.34
N SER A 71 0.36 -2.17 7.68
CA SER A 71 1.52 -1.42 8.19
C SER A 71 1.98 -0.32 7.23
N ILE A 72 2.13 -0.60 5.93
CA ILE A 72 2.53 0.39 4.93
C ILE A 72 1.51 1.53 4.83
N ALA A 73 0.21 1.19 4.80
CA ALA A 73 -0.85 2.20 4.71
C ALA A 73 -0.91 3.08 5.96
N CYS A 74 -0.83 2.48 7.16
CA CYS A 74 -0.81 3.23 8.42
C CYS A 74 0.41 4.14 8.51
N HIS A 75 1.59 3.65 8.13
CA HIS A 75 2.83 4.44 8.18
C HIS A 75 2.77 5.65 7.26
N ILE A 76 2.31 5.49 6.01
CA ILE A 76 2.15 6.61 5.08
C ILE A 76 1.16 7.64 5.63
N LEU A 77 0.02 7.22 6.19
CA LEU A 77 -0.96 8.14 6.76
C LEU A 77 -0.40 8.92 7.96
N GLN A 78 0.33 8.24 8.85
CA GLN A 78 0.98 8.88 9.99
C GLN A 78 2.04 9.90 9.54
N GLN A 79 2.78 9.59 8.47
CA GLN A 79 3.76 10.51 7.90
C GLN A 79 3.13 11.71 7.21
N LEU A 80 1.97 11.52 6.55
CA LEU A 80 1.20 12.61 5.96
C LEU A 80 0.59 13.52 7.03
N GLN A 81 0.23 12.99 8.20
CA GLN A 81 -0.32 13.76 9.31
C GLN A 81 0.74 14.53 10.10
N LYS A 82 1.93 13.96 10.28
CA LYS A 82 3.04 14.57 11.03
C LYS A 82 3.71 15.74 10.30
N LYS A 83 3.34 15.97 9.04
CA LYS A 83 3.85 17.05 8.21
C LYS A 83 2.82 18.17 8.15
#